data_AF-A0A941UC69-F1
#
_entry.id   AF-A0A941UC69-F1
#
_cell.length_a   1.000
_cell.length_b   1.000
_cell.length_c   1.000
_cell.angle_alpha   90.00
_cell.angle_beta   90.00
_cell.angle_gamma   90.00
#
_symmetry.space_group_name_H-M   'P 1'
#
loop_
_entity.id
_entity.type
_entity.pdbx_description
1 polymer ?
#
loop_
_entity_poly.entity_id
_entity_poly.type
_entity_poly.pdbx_seq_one_letter_code
_entity_poly.pdbx_strand_id
1 'polypeptide(L)' 'MKYLPPLIITLSLMVAGCAASHAPIPETRACMKYRTMMTAPLSPDAAAALRQQCEQSRQ' A
#
# COMPACT_ATOMS: atom_id res chain seq x y z
N MET A 1 35.03 -19.07 8.62
CA MET A 1 34.66 -17.98 7.68
C MET A 1 34.18 -18.45 6.30
N LYS A 2 33.84 -19.74 6.08
CA LYS A 2 33.45 -20.27 4.76
C LYS A 2 31.93 -20.18 4.45
N TYR A 3 31.11 -19.96 5.47
CA TYR A 3 29.64 -19.87 5.38
C TYR A 3 29.09 -18.44 5.52
N LEU A 4 29.97 -17.47 5.72
CA LEU A 4 29.61 -16.05 5.76
C LEU A 4 29.03 -15.54 4.42
N PRO A 5 29.54 -15.92 3.23
CA PRO A 5 28.94 -15.50 1.97
C PRO A 5 27.51 -16.02 1.72
N PRO A 6 27.17 -17.32 1.91
CA PRO A 6 25.80 -17.78 1.65
C PRO A 6 24.77 -17.18 2.62
N LEU A 7 25.17 -16.88 3.86
CA LEU A 7 24.28 -16.29 4.87
C LEU A 7 23.91 -14.83 4.58
N ILE A 8 24.81 -14.07 3.95
CA ILE A 8 24.53 -12.70 3.50
C ILE A 8 23.58 -12.69 2.30
N ILE A 9 23.70 -13.68 1.40
CA ILE A 9 22.86 -13.80 0.21
C ILE A 9 21.42 -14.14 0.59
N THR A 10 21.20 -15.07 1.52
CA THR A 10 19.83 -15.42 1.94
C THR A 10 19.12 -14.28 2.67
N LEU A 11 19.87 -13.48 3.44
CA LEU A 11 19.31 -12.34 4.18
C LEU A 11 18.89 -11.19 3.25
N SER A 12 19.62 -10.95 2.16
CA SER A 12 19.28 -9.87 1.22
C SER A 12 18.03 -10.17 0.38
N LEU A 13 17.76 -11.44 0.06
CA LEU A 13 16.53 -11.83 -0.64
C LEU A 13 15.26 -11.61 0.20
N MET A 14 15.34 -11.76 1.52
CA MET A 14 14.19 -11.53 2.43
C MET A 14 13.76 -10.06 2.48
N VAL A 15 14.69 -9.12 2.30
CA VAL A 15 14.40 -7.67 2.37
C VAL A 15 13.79 -7.14 1.06
N ALA A 16 14.10 -7.76 -0.09
CA ALA A 16 13.59 -7.34 -1.39
C ALA A 16 12.07 -7.54 -1.56
N GLY A 17 11.45 -8.43 -0.78
CA GLY A 17 10.00 -8.70 -0.85
C GLY A 17 9.10 -7.62 -0.24
N CYS A 18 9.63 -6.79 0.68
CA CYS A 18 8.83 -5.76 1.35
C CYS A 18 8.77 -4.43 0.56
N ALA A 19 9.59 -4.28 -0.49
CA ALA A 19 9.64 -3.09 -1.32
C ALA A 19 8.80 -3.21 -2.60
N ALA A 20 7.87 -4.18 -2.66
CA ALA A 20 6.75 -4.16 -3.60
C ALA A 20 5.81 -3.00 -3.25
N SER A 21 6.33 -1.78 -3.36
CA SER A 21 5.54 -0.57 -3.41
C SER A 21 4.68 -0.73 -4.65
N HIS A 22 3.38 -0.92 -4.42
CA HIS A 22 2.33 -0.76 -5.42
C HIS A 22 2.77 0.41 -6.31
N ALA A 23 3.17 0.13 -7.56
CA ALA A 23 3.36 1.18 -8.53
C ALA A 23 2.11 2.06 -8.42
N PRO A 24 2.22 3.39 -8.25
CA PRO A 24 1.05 4.21 -8.07
C PRO A 24 0.26 4.13 -9.36
N ILE A 25 -0.71 3.22 -9.39
CA ILE A 25 -1.82 3.29 -10.33
C ILE A 25 -2.33 4.72 -10.14
N PRO A 26 -2.52 5.50 -11.21
CA PRO A 26 -3.05 6.84 -11.09
C PRO A 26 -4.37 6.77 -10.32
N GLU A 27 -4.30 7.12 -9.03
CA GLU A 27 -5.41 7.04 -8.11
C GLU A 27 -6.46 8.03 -8.58
N THR A 28 -7.72 7.61 -8.64
CA THR A 28 -8.80 8.52 -9.00
C THR A 28 -8.94 9.59 -7.92
N ARG A 29 -9.57 10.73 -8.26
CA ARG A 29 -9.85 11.79 -7.29
C ARG A 29 -10.63 11.27 -6.07
N ALA A 30 -11.48 10.25 -6.25
CA ALA A 30 -12.22 9.60 -5.17
C ALA A 30 -11.29 8.79 -4.23
N CYS A 31 -10.37 8.01 -4.80
CA CYS A 31 -9.39 7.26 -4.02
C CYS A 31 -8.39 8.17 -3.30
N MET A 32 -7.98 9.27 -3.93
CA MET A 32 -7.16 10.30 -3.28
C MET A 32 -7.87 10.93 -2.09
N LYS A 33 -9.18 11.20 -2.21
CA LYS A 33 -9.99 11.75 -1.10
C LYS A 33 -10.10 10.75 0.06
N TYR A 34 -10.37 9.48 -0.22
CA TYR A 34 -10.36 8.43 0.80
C TYR A 34 -9.03 8.36 1.56
N ARG A 35 -7.91 8.40 0.81
CA ARG A 35 -6.56 8.32 1.37
C ARG A 35 -6.15 9.55 2.18
N THR A 36 -6.52 10.74 1.73
CA THR A 36 -6.12 12.02 2.36
C THR A 36 -6.94 12.36 3.61
N MET A 37 -8.07 11.69 3.84
CA MET A 37 -8.88 11.86 5.04
C MET A 37 -8.27 11.24 6.32
N MET A 38 -6.97 10.91 6.35
CA MET A 38 -6.25 10.51 7.57
C MET A 38 -6.05 11.65 8.60
N THR A 39 -6.59 12.86 8.35
CA THR A 39 -6.46 14.03 9.23
C THR A 39 -7.60 14.18 10.25
N ALA A 40 -8.66 13.36 10.16
CA ALA A 40 -9.70 13.27 11.18
C ALA A 40 -10.32 11.86 11.18
N PRO A 41 -10.70 11.29 12.34
CA PRO A 41 -11.40 10.01 12.37
C PRO A 41 -12.75 10.15 11.66
N LEU A 42 -12.89 9.47 10.53
CA LEU A 42 -14.19 9.33 9.88
C LEU A 42 -15.05 8.34 10.66
N SER A 43 -16.35 8.57 10.65
CA SER A 43 -17.29 7.51 11.02
C SER A 43 -17.10 6.30 10.08
N PRO A 44 -17.29 5.08 10.58
CA PRO A 44 -17.10 3.86 9.78
C PRO A 44 -17.96 3.85 8.51
N ASP A 45 -19.18 4.38 8.58
CA ASP A 45 -20.09 4.50 7.43
C ASP A 45 -19.54 5.45 6.36
N ALA A 46 -18.98 6.59 6.76
CA ALA A 46 -18.38 7.55 5.84
C ALA A 46 -17.11 6.97 5.18
N ALA A 47 -16.32 6.20 5.92
CA ALA A 47 -15.15 5.49 5.37
C ALA A 47 -15.56 4.41 4.36
N ALA A 48 -16.60 3.63 4.66
CA ALA A 48 -17.14 2.61 3.75
C ALA A 48 -17.66 3.23 2.44
N ALA A 49 -18.39 4.35 2.53
CA ALA A 49 -18.90 5.07 1.35
C ALA A 49 -17.75 5.61 0.46
N LEU A 50 -16.71 6.18 1.06
CA LEU A 50 -15.55 6.67 0.32
C LEU A 50 -14.77 5.54 -0.36
N ARG A 51 -14.64 4.39 0.30
CA ARG A 51 -14.03 3.19 -0.30
C ARG A 51 -14.83 2.70 -1.50
N GLN A 52 -16.16 2.61 -1.38
CA GLN A 52 -17.01 2.18 -2.47
C GLN A 52 -16.94 3.14 -3.68
N GLN A 53 -16.90 4.45 -3.43
CA GLN A 53 -16.71 5.46 -4.49
C GLN A 53 -15.35 5.30 -5.20
N CYS A 54 -14.30 4.98 -4.45
CA CYS A 54 -13.00 4.68 -5.03
C CYS A 54 -13.05 3.42 -5.91
N GLU A 55 -13.62 2.32 -5.42
CA GLU A 55 -13.76 1.07 -6.17
C GLU A 55 -14.58 1.25 -7.45
N GLN A 56 -15.70 1.97 -7.38
CA GLN A 56 -16.53 2.29 -8.56
C GLN A 56 -15.81 3.16 -9.58
N SER A 57 -14.96 4.10 -9.15
CA SER A 57 -14.22 4.97 -10.07
C SER A 57 -13.08 4.28 -10.82
N ARG A 58 -12.69 3.07 -10.40
CA ARG A 58 -11.66 2.25 -11.06
C ARG A 58 -12.23 1.29 -12.11
N GLN A 59 -13.56 1.13 -12.16
CA GLN A 59 -14.29 0.37 -13.18
C GLN A 59 -14.43 1.20 -14.46
#